data_AF-A0A6P0USI5-F1
#
_entry.id   AF-A0A6P0USI5-F1
#
_cell.length_a   1.000
_cell.length_b   1.000
_cell.length_c   1.000
_cell.angle_alpha   90.00
_cell.angle_beta   90.00
_cell.angle_gamma   90.00
#
_symmetry.space_group_name_H-M   'P 1'
#
loop_
_entity.id
_entity.type
_entity.pdbx_description
1 polymer ?
#
loop_
_entity_poly.entity_id
_entity_poly.type
_entity_poly.pdbx_seq_one_letter_code
_entity_poly.pdbx_strand_id
1 'polypeptide(L)'
;MEKEFGEIYNSHHQKVYRLCMGYFKGNTSLADEVSQEVFIKIWEKLRSFRGESEISTWIYRITVNTCLMHIRSANKKKEVHLEFVPDSVEENPEGEKEEQLKMLYSCIYKLNELNRISILMVLEGVPYERIAEVTGLSEDTLRVRIHRIKKSLTQCVKKING
;
A
#
# COMPACT_ATOMS: atom_id res chain seq x y z
N MET A 1 9.80 18.66 16.00
CA MET A 1 9.28 18.65 14.63
C MET A 1 10.35 18.35 13.59
N GLU A 2 11.35 19.21 13.37
CA GLU A 2 12.41 18.92 12.38
C GLU A 2 13.22 17.68 12.78
N LYS A 3 13.63 17.60 14.04
CA LYS A 3 14.30 16.42 14.60
C LYS A 3 13.45 15.14 14.52
N GLU A 4 12.18 15.25 14.93
CA GLU A 4 11.21 14.15 14.91
C GLU A 4 10.92 13.64 13.49
N PHE A 5 10.78 14.56 12.53
CA PHE A 5 10.65 14.19 11.14
C PHE A 5 11.93 13.56 10.58
N GLY A 6 13.12 14.05 10.97
CA GLY A 6 14.39 13.45 10.58
C GLY A 6 14.51 11.99 11.05
N GLU A 7 14.08 11.71 12.27
CA GLU A 7 14.02 10.34 12.82
C GLU A 7 13.03 9.46 12.06
N ILE A 8 11.84 9.98 11.74
CA ILE A 8 10.84 9.31 10.91
C ILE A 8 11.38 9.03 9.51
N TYR A 9 11.97 10.03 8.86
CA TYR A 9 12.54 9.91 7.53
C TYR A 9 13.59 8.80 7.51
N ASN A 10 14.60 8.90 8.38
CA ASN A 10 15.68 7.92 8.45
C ASN A 10 15.18 6.50 8.70
N SER A 11 14.14 6.34 9.52
CA SER A 11 13.58 5.02 9.88
C SER A 11 12.67 4.42 8.81
N HIS A 12 12.07 5.24 7.94
CA HIS A 12 11.00 4.79 7.04
C HIS A 12 11.27 5.02 5.56
N HIS A 13 12.26 5.84 5.16
CA HIS A 13 12.49 6.19 3.75
C HIS A 13 12.66 4.96 2.85
N GLN A 14 13.47 3.99 3.29
CA GLN A 14 13.73 2.78 2.49
C GLN A 14 12.43 1.97 2.29
N LYS A 15 11.60 1.86 3.33
CA LYS A 15 10.34 1.10 3.28
C LYS A 15 9.31 1.80 2.39
N VAL A 16 9.21 3.13 2.49
CA VAL A 16 8.35 3.96 1.64
C VAL A 16 8.77 3.85 0.17
N TYR A 17 10.07 4.01 -0.12
CA TYR A 17 10.61 3.91 -1.46
C TYR A 17 10.36 2.52 -2.08
N ARG A 18 10.65 1.45 -1.34
CA ARG A 18 10.36 0.07 -1.78
C ARG A 18 8.88 -0.15 -2.08
N LEU A 19 7.99 0.44 -1.30
CA LEU A 19 6.55 0.35 -1.56
C LEU A 19 6.17 1.07 -2.85
N CYS A 20 6.66 2.30 -3.07
CA CYS A 20 6.47 3.02 -4.33
C CYS A 20 6.99 2.21 -5.52
N MET A 21 8.19 1.62 -5.43
CA MET A 21 8.76 0.73 -6.46
C MET A 21 7.83 -0.44 -6.79
N GLY A 22 7.19 -1.05 -5.79
CA GLY A 22 6.19 -2.10 -5.99
C GLY A 22 4.94 -1.62 -6.75
N TYR A 23 4.43 -0.44 -6.42
CA TYR A 23 3.26 0.16 -7.09
C TYR A 23 3.55 0.57 -8.53
N PHE A 24 4.77 1.01 -8.82
CA PHE A 24 5.17 1.49 -10.15
C PHE A 24 5.98 0.49 -10.96
N LYS A 25 5.89 -0.80 -10.61
CA LYS A 25 6.50 -1.90 -11.37
C LYS A 25 8.00 -1.69 -11.61
N GLY A 26 8.72 -1.21 -10.60
CA GLY A 26 10.17 -0.97 -10.68
C GLY A 26 10.58 0.31 -11.40
N ASN A 27 9.64 1.20 -11.78
CA ASN A 27 9.99 2.51 -12.32
C ASN A 27 10.61 3.39 -11.21
N THR A 28 11.94 3.47 -11.21
CA THR A 28 12.74 4.20 -10.21
C THR A 28 12.42 5.68 -10.19
N SER A 29 12.31 6.31 -11.36
CA SER A 29 12.00 7.74 -11.47
C SER A 29 10.66 8.08 -10.84
N LEU A 30 9.62 7.29 -11.11
CA LEU A 30 8.30 7.53 -10.54
C LEU A 30 8.25 7.16 -9.05
N ALA A 31 8.99 6.13 -8.64
CA ALA A 31 9.09 5.77 -7.24
C ALA A 31 9.80 6.85 -6.41
N ASP A 32 10.87 7.46 -6.94
CA ASP A 32 11.57 8.58 -6.32
C ASP A 32 10.62 9.77 -6.17
N GLU A 33 10.00 10.22 -7.26
CA GLU A 33 9.04 11.34 -7.28
C GLU A 33 7.93 11.14 -6.23
N VAL A 34 7.29 9.98 -6.24
CA VAL A 34 6.16 9.69 -5.36
C VAL A 34 6.60 9.50 -3.92
N SER A 35 7.78 8.91 -3.67
CA SER A 35 8.32 8.80 -2.31
C SER A 35 8.60 10.18 -1.70
N GLN A 36 9.09 11.14 -2.49
CA GLN A 36 9.29 12.52 -2.03
C GLN A 36 7.95 13.18 -1.68
N GLU A 37 6.94 13.05 -2.55
CA GLU A 37 5.60 13.56 -2.28
C GLU A 37 5.00 12.99 -0.99
N VAL A 38 5.24 11.70 -0.73
CA VAL A 38 4.82 11.04 0.52
C VAL A 38 5.45 11.69 1.74
N PHE A 39 6.75 11.98 1.71
CA PHE A 39 7.44 12.62 2.83
C PHE A 39 7.01 14.07 3.04
N ILE A 40 6.69 14.81 1.97
CA ILE A 40 6.08 16.14 2.07
C ILE A 40 4.74 16.04 2.81
N LYS A 41 3.88 15.10 2.43
CA LYS A 41 2.57 14.88 3.10
C LYS A 41 2.72 14.42 4.56
N ILE A 42 3.74 13.61 4.86
CA ILE A 42 4.08 13.23 6.23
C ILE A 42 4.43 14.49 7.02
N TRP A 43 5.32 15.34 6.52
CA TRP A 43 5.70 16.60 7.18
C TRP A 43 4.49 17.50 7.48
N GLU A 44 3.64 17.73 6.47
CA GLU A 44 2.44 18.56 6.60
C GLU A 44 1.45 18.04 7.64
N LYS A 45 1.29 16.72 7.70
CA LYS A 45 0.27 16.07 8.55
C LYS A 45 0.82 15.61 9.89
N LEU A 46 2.13 15.63 10.12
CA LEU A 46 2.76 15.14 11.33
C LEU A 46 2.22 15.87 12.57
N ARG A 47 2.00 17.19 12.48
CA ARG A 47 1.42 18.00 13.57
C ARG A 47 0.00 17.59 13.97
N SER A 48 -0.75 16.98 13.05
CA SER A 48 -2.14 16.57 13.28
C SER A 48 -2.27 15.05 13.51
N PHE A 49 -1.16 14.34 13.59
CA PHE A 49 -1.15 12.93 13.95
C PHE A 49 -1.53 12.75 15.42
N ARG A 50 -2.68 12.11 15.66
CA ARG A 50 -3.28 11.96 17.00
C ARG A 50 -2.78 10.74 17.78
N GLY A 51 -1.91 9.92 17.19
CA GLY A 51 -1.40 8.70 17.84
C GLY A 51 -2.42 7.57 17.97
N GLU A 52 -3.53 7.61 17.24
CA GLU A 52 -4.58 6.58 17.25
C GLU A 52 -4.15 5.27 16.56
N SER A 53 -2.99 5.26 15.91
CA SER A 53 -2.33 4.10 15.30
C SER A 53 -0.82 4.20 15.50
N GLU A 54 -0.07 3.14 15.19
CA GLU A 54 1.40 3.27 15.07
C GLU A 54 1.78 4.26 13.96
N ILE A 55 2.88 4.98 14.13
CA ILE A 55 3.42 5.92 13.14
C ILE A 55 3.75 5.22 11.82
N SER A 56 4.27 3.98 11.91
CA SER A 56 4.54 3.10 10.77
C SER A 56 3.28 2.89 9.92
N THR A 57 2.17 2.51 10.56
CA THR A 57 0.87 2.27 9.93
C THR A 57 0.32 3.55 9.29
N TRP A 58 0.49 4.69 9.96
CA TRP A 58 0.08 5.98 9.44
C TRP A 58 0.87 6.41 8.19
N ILE A 59 2.19 6.17 8.18
CA ILE A 59 3.07 6.41 7.02
C ILE A 59 2.68 5.52 5.85
N TYR A 60 2.50 4.21 6.09
CA TYR A 60 2.06 3.26 5.05
C TYR A 60 0.79 3.72 4.34
N ARG A 61 -0.19 4.23 5.10
CA ARG A 61 -1.42 4.78 4.53
C ARG A 61 -1.16 5.98 3.63
N ILE A 62 -0.30 6.92 4.03
CA ILE A 62 0.05 8.07 3.18
C ILE A 62 0.74 7.59 1.90
N THR A 63 1.65 6.61 2.00
CA THR A 63 2.35 6.04 0.84
C THR A 63 1.41 5.38 -0.15
N VAL A 64 0.55 4.47 0.31
CA VAL A 64 -0.38 3.73 -0.56
C VAL A 64 -1.37 4.69 -1.24
N ASN A 65 -1.96 5.61 -0.49
CA ASN A 65 -2.90 6.59 -1.04
C ASN A 65 -2.27 7.45 -2.14
N THR A 66 -1.01 7.85 -1.95
CA THR A 66 -0.29 8.65 -2.93
C THR A 66 0.03 7.81 -4.18
N CYS A 67 0.46 6.56 -4.02
CA CYS A 67 0.73 5.65 -5.13
C CYS A 67 -0.53 5.36 -5.98
N LEU A 68 -1.65 5.04 -5.33
CA LEU A 68 -2.92 4.77 -6.00
C LEU A 68 -3.46 5.98 -6.76
N MET A 69 -3.26 7.19 -6.22
CA MET A 69 -3.64 8.43 -6.89
C MET A 69 -2.86 8.61 -8.21
N HIS A 70 -1.54 8.39 -8.17
CA HIS A 70 -0.68 8.45 -9.36
C HIS A 70 -1.07 7.41 -10.41
N ILE A 71 -1.36 6.18 -10.00
CA ILE A 71 -1.81 5.11 -10.91
C ILE A 71 -3.15 5.48 -11.57
N ARG A 72 -4.13 6.00 -10.80
CA ARG A 72 -5.43 6.41 -11.35
C ARG A 72 -5.29 7.56 -12.36
N SER A 73 -4.41 8.53 -12.08
CA SER A 73 -4.11 9.64 -12.98
C SER A 73 -3.38 9.19 -14.25
N ALA A 74 -2.50 8.19 -14.14
CA ALA A 74 -1.80 7.59 -15.28
C ALA A 74 -2.74 6.73 -16.16
N ASN A 75 -3.67 5.99 -15.56
CA ASN A 75 -4.63 5.16 -16.29
C ASN A 75 -5.66 5.99 -17.06
N LYS A 76 -6.00 7.20 -16.60
CA LYS A 76 -6.76 8.16 -17.41
C LYS A 76 -6.01 8.64 -18.67
N LYS A 77 -4.68 8.43 -18.74
CA LYS A 77 -3.81 8.85 -19.84
C LYS A 77 -3.29 7.70 -20.71
N LYS A 78 -3.53 6.43 -20.36
CA LYS A 78 -2.96 5.24 -21.04
C LYS A 78 -4.03 4.28 -21.54
N GLU A 79 -4.66 4.60 -22.67
CA GLU A 79 -4.73 3.61 -23.74
C GLU A 79 -3.30 3.51 -24.34
N VAL A 80 -2.89 2.33 -24.80
CA VAL A 80 -1.63 2.03 -25.52
C VAL A 80 -0.46 1.43 -24.70
N HIS A 81 -0.23 0.14 -24.99
CA HIS A 81 0.93 -0.78 -24.92
C HIS A 81 1.76 -0.98 -23.63
N LEU A 82 1.93 -2.27 -23.31
CA LEU A 82 2.80 -2.85 -22.28
C LEU A 82 3.75 -3.85 -22.95
N GLU A 83 5.05 -3.67 -22.76
CA GLU A 83 6.05 -4.74 -22.93
C GLU A 83 6.66 -5.09 -21.56
N PHE A 84 6.98 -6.37 -21.44
CA PHE A 84 7.36 -7.12 -20.23
C PHE A 84 8.89 -7.27 -20.15
N VAL A 85 9.46 -7.50 -18.95
CA VAL A 85 10.63 -8.39 -18.61
C VAL A 85 11.17 -8.06 -17.17
N PRO A 86 11.79 -9.03 -16.44
CA PRO A 86 11.78 -9.09 -14.96
C PRO A 86 13.17 -9.02 -14.25
N ASP A 87 13.10 -9.15 -12.91
CA ASP A 87 14.09 -9.59 -11.89
C ASP A 87 15.21 -8.68 -11.34
N SER A 88 15.17 -8.45 -10.02
CA SER A 88 16.16 -8.86 -8.99
C SER A 88 16.02 -8.01 -7.72
N VAL A 89 15.97 -8.63 -6.53
CA VAL A 89 16.08 -7.90 -5.24
C VAL A 89 16.93 -8.69 -4.26
N GLU A 90 18.06 -8.11 -3.87
CA GLU A 90 19.01 -8.61 -2.87
C GLU A 90 18.52 -8.46 -1.42
N GLU A 91 19.05 -9.33 -0.56
CA GLU A 91 18.65 -9.62 0.83
C GLU A 91 19.31 -8.70 1.89
N ASN A 92 18.60 -8.46 2.99
CA ASN A 92 19.14 -8.12 4.32
C ASN A 92 18.07 -8.37 5.42
N PRO A 93 18.43 -8.55 6.71
CA PRO A 93 17.82 -9.55 7.58
C PRO A 93 16.95 -8.93 8.69
N GLU A 94 15.64 -8.86 8.45
CA GLU A 94 14.56 -8.78 9.46
C GLU A 94 13.48 -9.84 9.12
N GLY A 95 13.97 -11.01 8.68
CA GLY A 95 13.39 -11.86 7.64
C GLY A 95 12.12 -12.64 7.92
N GLU A 96 11.45 -12.48 9.07
CA GLU A 96 10.14 -13.13 9.27
C GLU A 96 8.96 -12.17 9.08
N LYS A 97 9.00 -10.99 9.70
CA LYS A 97 7.93 -10.00 9.57
C LYS A 97 7.91 -9.36 8.19
N GLU A 98 9.08 -9.02 7.65
CA GLU A 98 9.20 -8.47 6.30
C GLU A 98 8.77 -9.48 5.24
N GLU A 99 9.09 -10.75 5.44
CA GLU A 99 8.71 -11.85 4.56
C GLU A 99 7.19 -12.12 4.60
N GLN A 100 6.58 -12.16 5.79
CA GLN A 100 5.13 -12.25 5.95
C GLN A 100 4.40 -11.08 5.27
N LEU A 101 4.95 -9.87 5.36
CA LEU A 101 4.42 -8.68 4.67
C LEU A 101 4.53 -8.83 3.15
N LYS A 102 5.69 -9.23 2.61
CA LYS A 102 5.87 -9.52 1.17
C LYS A 102 4.86 -10.56 0.69
N MET A 103 4.69 -11.64 1.43
CA MET A 103 3.74 -12.72 1.12
C MET A 103 2.30 -12.20 1.11
N LEU A 104 1.90 -11.43 2.12
CA LEU A 104 0.57 -10.82 2.18
C LEU A 104 0.29 -9.94 0.95
N TYR A 105 1.22 -9.06 0.59
CA TYR A 105 1.07 -8.20 -0.59
C TYR A 105 1.00 -9.01 -1.87
N SER A 106 1.82 -10.04 -2.04
CA SER A 106 1.73 -10.94 -3.21
C SER A 106 0.36 -11.62 -3.33
N CYS A 107 -0.24 -12.01 -2.20
CA CYS A 107 -1.60 -12.56 -2.15
C CYS A 107 -2.67 -11.51 -2.47
N ILE A 108 -2.51 -10.27 -2.02
CA ILE A 108 -3.41 -9.15 -2.35
C ILE A 108 -3.40 -8.87 -3.86
N TYR A 109 -2.24 -8.94 -4.52
CA TYR A 109 -2.14 -8.72 -5.97
C TYR A 109 -2.83 -9.80 -6.82
N LYS A 110 -3.00 -11.02 -6.28
CA LYS A 110 -3.77 -12.10 -6.92
C LYS A 110 -5.29 -11.92 -6.84
N LEU A 111 -5.78 -10.99 -6.02
CA LEU A 111 -7.21 -10.69 -5.93
C LEU A 111 -7.71 -9.99 -7.19
N ASN A 112 -8.98 -10.20 -7.53
CA ASN A 112 -9.65 -9.36 -8.52
C ASN A 112 -9.64 -7.88 -8.08
N GLU A 113 -9.78 -6.99 -9.06
CA GLU A 113 -9.64 -5.55 -8.85
C GLU A 113 -10.52 -5.01 -7.71
N LEU A 114 -11.80 -5.39 -7.68
CA LEU A 114 -12.74 -4.95 -6.66
C LEU A 114 -12.33 -5.40 -5.26
N ASN A 115 -11.91 -6.66 -5.11
CA ASN A 115 -11.45 -7.19 -3.82
C ASN A 115 -10.15 -6.54 -3.36
N ARG A 116 -9.20 -6.33 -4.28
CA ARG A 116 -7.93 -5.65 -4.01
C ARG A 116 -8.17 -4.21 -3.54
N ILE A 117 -8.99 -3.46 -4.26
CA ILE A 117 -9.34 -2.07 -3.90
C ILE A 117 -10.05 -2.03 -2.54
N SER A 118 -11.01 -2.92 -2.30
CA SER A 118 -11.75 -2.98 -1.03
C SER A 118 -10.84 -3.25 0.17
N ILE A 119 -9.93 -4.22 0.07
CA ILE A 119 -9.05 -4.57 1.20
C ILE A 119 -7.95 -3.55 1.42
N LEU A 120 -7.42 -2.92 0.37
CA LEU A 120 -6.44 -1.84 0.50
C LEU A 120 -7.05 -0.65 1.24
N MET A 121 -8.28 -0.23 0.89
CA MET A 121 -8.97 0.84 1.60
C MET A 121 -9.28 0.50 3.07
N VAL A 122 -9.57 -0.78 3.37
CA VAL A 122 -9.70 -1.22 4.78
C VAL A 122 -8.38 -1.14 5.53
N LEU A 123 -7.26 -1.53 4.90
CA LEU A 123 -5.92 -1.43 5.49
C LEU A 123 -5.48 0.04 5.64
N GLU A 124 -5.97 0.92 4.77
CA GLU A 124 -5.85 2.38 4.88
C GLU A 124 -6.79 2.98 5.93
N GLY A 125 -7.60 2.18 6.63
CA GLY A 125 -8.52 2.66 7.66
C GLY A 125 -9.65 3.55 7.13
N VAL A 126 -10.00 3.43 5.84
CA VAL A 126 -11.17 4.11 5.29
C VAL A 126 -12.44 3.51 5.91
N PRO A 127 -13.41 4.32 6.36
CA PRO A 127 -14.68 3.81 6.89
C PRO A 127 -15.43 2.95 5.87
N TYR A 128 -16.14 1.92 6.34
CA TYR A 128 -16.85 0.97 5.47
C TYR A 128 -17.94 1.65 4.63
N GLU A 129 -18.63 2.64 5.22
CA GLU A 129 -19.57 3.55 4.55
C GLU A 129 -18.94 4.15 3.28
N ARG A 130 -17.76 4.77 3.42
CA ARG A 130 -17.07 5.42 2.31
C ARG A 130 -16.54 4.44 1.27
N ILE A 131 -16.11 3.25 1.71
CA ILE A 131 -15.70 2.19 0.79
C ILE A 131 -16.90 1.69 -0.03
N ALA A 132 -18.06 1.52 0.62
CA ALA A 132 -19.29 1.08 -0.02
C ALA A 132 -19.70 2.06 -1.14
N GLU A 133 -19.66 3.37 -0.87
CA GLU A 133 -19.87 4.42 -1.86
C GLU A 133 -18.89 4.34 -3.04
N VAL A 134 -17.59 4.24 -2.77
CA VAL A 134 -16.54 4.21 -3.81
C VAL A 134 -16.62 2.95 -4.67
N THR A 135 -17.04 1.84 -4.08
CA THR A 135 -17.09 0.53 -4.76
C THR A 135 -18.45 0.21 -5.38
N GLY A 136 -19.47 1.05 -5.15
CA GLY A 136 -20.85 0.80 -5.60
C GLY A 136 -21.50 -0.40 -4.91
N LEU A 137 -21.02 -0.77 -3.72
CA LEU A 137 -21.54 -1.88 -2.93
C LEU A 137 -22.41 -1.35 -1.78
N SER A 138 -23.29 -2.18 -1.23
CA SER A 138 -23.85 -1.91 0.10
C SER A 138 -22.83 -2.22 1.19
N GLU A 139 -22.91 -1.54 2.34
CA GLU A 139 -22.03 -1.80 3.48
C GLU A 139 -22.08 -3.25 3.97
N ASP A 140 -23.25 -3.86 3.98
CA ASP A 140 -23.42 -5.28 4.35
C ASP A 140 -22.69 -6.19 3.36
N THR A 141 -22.84 -5.92 2.06
CA THR A 141 -22.14 -6.66 1.00
C THR A 141 -20.64 -6.49 1.12
N LEU A 142 -20.18 -5.27 1.42
CA LEU A 142 -18.77 -4.97 1.66
C LEU A 142 -18.24 -5.74 2.86
N ARG A 143 -18.97 -5.77 3.99
CA ARG A 143 -18.56 -6.47 5.21
C ARG A 143 -18.38 -7.97 4.97
N VAL A 144 -19.34 -8.60 4.30
CA VAL A 144 -19.26 -10.03 3.91
C VAL A 144 -18.10 -10.26 2.95
N ARG A 145 -17.92 -9.37 1.97
CA ARG A 145 -16.83 -9.45 0.98
C ARG A 145 -15.46 -9.33 1.65
N ILE A 146 -15.25 -8.34 2.53
CA ILE A 146 -14.00 -8.17 3.29
C ILE A 146 -13.71 -9.39 4.15
N HIS A 147 -14.72 -9.97 4.81
CA HIS A 147 -14.53 -11.21 5.55
C HIS A 147 -14.00 -12.35 4.66
N ARG A 148 -14.60 -12.55 3.48
CA ARG A 148 -14.15 -13.55 2.50
C ARG A 148 -12.75 -13.26 1.97
N ILE A 149 -12.42 -12.00 1.72
CA ILE A 149 -11.08 -11.58 1.28
C ILE A 149 -10.04 -11.92 2.36
N LYS A 150 -10.28 -11.53 3.61
CA LYS A 150 -9.38 -11.85 4.73
C LYS A 150 -9.13 -13.35 4.84
N LYS A 151 -10.19 -14.17 4.74
CA LYS A 151 -10.08 -15.63 4.74
C LYS A 151 -9.23 -16.16 3.58
N SER A 152 -9.44 -15.64 2.37
CA SER A 152 -8.65 -16.00 1.18
C SER A 152 -7.17 -15.63 1.34
N LEU A 153 -6.87 -14.45 1.86
CA LEU A 153 -5.51 -14.00 2.13
C LEU A 153 -4.82 -14.88 3.17
N THR A 154 -5.49 -15.23 4.26
CA THR A 154 -4.96 -16.16 5.27
C THR A 154 -4.63 -17.52 4.65
N GLN A 155 -5.50 -18.06 3.80
CA GLN A 155 -5.25 -19.33 3.10
C GLN A 155 -4.09 -19.23 2.11
N CYS A 156 -3.99 -18.12 1.38
CA CYS A 156 -2.92 -17.86 0.42
C CYS A 156 -1.55 -17.80 1.13
N VAL A 157 -1.44 -17.04 2.22
CA VAL A 157 -0.19 -16.95 2.99
C VAL A 157 0.20 -18.30 3.60
N LYS A 158 -0.77 -19.06 4.14
CA LYS A 158 -0.51 -20.42 4.66
C LYS A 158 0.03 -21.38 3.61
N LYS A 159 -0.40 -21.28 2.35
CA LYS A 159 0.12 -22.09 1.23
C LYS A 159 1.51 -21.69 0.77
N ILE A 160 1.95 -20.47 1.07
CA ILE A 160 3.30 -20.00 0.74
C ILE A 160 4.29 -20.41 1.85
N ASN A 161 3.81 -20.53 3.09
CA ASN A 161 4.61 -20.92 4.26
C ASN A 161 4.75 -22.42 4.51
N GLY A 162 4.03 -23.26 3.78
CA GLY A 162 4.05 -24.73 3.92
C GLY A 162 4.43 -25.37 2.60
#